data_AF-A0A430RFJ8-F1
#
_entry.id   AF-A0A430RFJ8-F1
#
_cell.length_a   1.000
_cell.length_b   1.000
_cell.length_c   1.000
_cell.angle_alpha   90.00
_cell.angle_beta   90.00
_cell.angle_gamma   90.00
#
_symmetry.space_group_name_H-M   'P 1'
#
loop_
_entity.id
_entity.type
_entity.pdbx_description
1 polymer ?
#
loop_
_entity_poly.entity_id
_entity_poly.type
_entity_poly.pdbx_seq_one_letter_code
_entity_poly.pdbx_strand_id
1 'polypeptide(L)'
;ALKEALLPIGGGKGLALAVLVEVLAGALAGDVLGPEIPLPWRAPEAGVHPGFLLVGLDPGPLSDRIAQRVVELGRYLEAAGGRLPGSRRAWARAEALRNGIQVPRELWGALARR
;
A
#
# COMPACT_ATOMS: atom_id res chain seq x y z
N ALA A 1 -1.20 26.93 -3.22
CA ALA A 1 -0.92 25.51 -3.48
C ALA A 1 0.33 25.41 -4.34
N LEU A 2 1.29 24.55 -4.02
CA LEU A 2 2.34 24.17 -4.98
C LEU A 2 1.62 23.53 -6.18
N LYS A 3 1.82 24.07 -7.39
CA LYS A 3 0.98 23.77 -8.57
C LYS A 3 1.03 22.32 -9.08
N GLU A 4 1.88 21.46 -8.51
CA GLU A 4 2.12 20.09 -8.99
C GLU A 4 2.14 19.03 -7.87
N ALA A 5 1.79 19.38 -6.64
CA ALA A 5 1.83 18.44 -5.52
C ALA A 5 0.45 17.78 -5.29
N LEU A 6 0.46 16.46 -5.04
CA LEU A 6 -0.73 15.75 -4.55
C LEU A 6 -1.05 16.21 -3.13
N LEU A 7 -2.32 16.52 -2.86
CA LEU A 7 -2.78 16.85 -1.52
C LEU A 7 -2.87 15.59 -0.64
N PRO A 8 -2.48 15.66 0.65
CA PRO A 8 -2.67 14.55 1.59
C PRO A 8 -4.15 14.22 1.78
N ILE A 9 -4.47 12.94 1.80
CA ILE A 9 -5.82 12.45 2.10
C ILE A 9 -6.24 12.85 3.53
N GLY A 10 -7.40 13.45 3.70
CA GLY A 10 -7.89 13.82 5.05
C GLY A 10 -7.15 15.01 5.69
N GLY A 11 -6.50 15.87 4.89
CA GLY A 11 -5.92 17.13 5.33
C GLY A 11 -4.79 16.95 6.34
N GLY A 12 -4.83 17.68 7.46
CA GLY A 12 -3.76 17.68 8.46
C GLY A 12 -3.43 16.31 9.05
N LYS A 13 -4.43 15.41 9.20
CA LYS A 13 -4.19 14.03 9.66
C LYS A 13 -3.46 13.20 8.60
N GLY A 14 -3.79 13.41 7.33
CA GLY A 14 -3.06 12.80 6.21
C GLY A 14 -1.61 13.24 6.17
N LEU A 15 -1.37 14.53 6.38
CA LEU A 15 -0.01 15.08 6.45
C LEU A 15 0.77 14.47 7.62
N ALA A 16 0.17 14.37 8.81
CA ALA A 16 0.80 13.75 9.96
C ALA A 16 1.17 12.28 9.71
N LEU A 17 0.29 11.51 9.06
CA LEU A 17 0.60 10.13 8.65
C LEU A 17 1.72 10.07 7.60
N ALA A 18 1.75 10.98 6.63
CA ALA A 18 2.82 11.04 5.63
C ALA A 18 4.18 11.33 6.28
N VAL A 19 4.23 12.26 7.24
CA VAL A 19 5.45 12.57 8.01
C VAL A 19 5.89 11.36 8.84
N LEU A 20 4.97 10.64 9.47
CA LEU A 20 5.31 9.42 10.22
C LEU A 20 5.94 8.36 9.31
N VAL A 21 5.38 8.14 8.12
CA VAL A 21 5.94 7.20 7.14
C VAL A 21 7.33 7.64 6.69
N GLU A 22 7.51 8.93 6.43
CA GLU A 22 8.81 9.50 6.03
C GLU A 22 9.90 9.28 7.09
N VAL A 23 9.58 9.52 8.37
CA VAL A 23 10.52 9.29 9.48
C VAL A 23 10.88 7.81 9.60
N LEU A 24 9.89 6.92 9.53
CA LEU A 24 10.09 5.49 9.80
C LEU A 24 10.72 4.74 8.62
N ALA A 25 10.20 4.94 7.40
CA ALA A 25 10.66 4.21 6.23
C ALA A 25 11.82 4.94 5.53
N GLY A 26 11.73 6.27 5.39
CA GLY A 26 12.75 7.09 4.75
C GLY A 26 13.97 7.27 5.65
N ALA A 27 13.86 8.14 6.65
CA ALA A 27 14.99 8.55 7.48
C ALA A 27 15.58 7.38 8.30
N LEU A 28 14.74 6.60 8.98
CA LEU A 28 15.23 5.54 9.87
C LEU A 28 15.68 4.28 9.11
N ALA A 29 14.84 3.74 8.24
CA ALA A 29 15.13 2.46 7.59
C ALA A 29 15.95 2.59 6.30
N GLY A 30 15.85 3.72 5.59
CA GLY A 30 16.48 3.94 4.29
C GLY A 30 17.61 4.96 4.26
N ASP A 31 17.79 5.75 5.31
CA ASP A 31 18.70 6.92 5.33
C ASP A 31 18.50 7.84 4.10
N VAL A 32 17.24 8.07 3.74
CA VAL A 32 16.83 8.83 2.56
C VAL A 32 15.51 9.56 2.80
N LEU A 33 15.37 10.78 2.28
CA LEU A 33 14.12 11.53 2.30
C LEU A 33 13.47 11.57 0.90
N GLY A 34 12.14 11.64 0.87
CA GLY A 34 11.30 11.75 -0.32
C GLY A 34 11.75 12.81 -1.32
N PRO A 35 12.18 14.03 -0.92
CA PRO A 35 12.72 15.03 -1.84
C PRO A 35 14.02 14.62 -2.55
N GLU A 36 14.77 13.66 -2.00
CA GLU A 36 16.03 13.16 -2.55
C GLU A 36 15.79 12.02 -3.54
N ILE A 37 14.60 11.41 -3.53
CA ILE A 37 14.23 10.29 -4.40
C ILE A 37 13.82 10.82 -5.78
N PRO A 38 14.47 10.35 -6.87
CA PRO A 38 14.06 10.70 -8.21
C PRO A 38 12.65 10.20 -8.53
N LEU A 39 11.93 10.96 -9.37
CA LEU A 39 10.59 10.56 -9.81
C LEU A 39 10.63 9.18 -10.49
N PRO A 40 9.70 8.26 -10.17
CA PRO A 40 9.77 6.86 -10.59
C PRO A 40 9.63 6.61 -12.10
N TRP A 41 9.37 7.65 -12.90
CA TRP A 41 9.32 7.61 -14.37
C TRP A 41 10.57 8.24 -15.03
N ARG A 42 11.59 8.65 -14.26
CA ARG A 42 12.91 9.01 -14.79
C ARG A 42 13.76 7.76 -15.01
N ALA A 43 14.79 7.90 -15.86
CA ALA A 43 15.68 6.82 -16.23
C ALA A 43 16.29 6.14 -14.98
N PRO A 44 16.45 4.80 -15.00
CA PRO A 44 16.81 3.96 -13.84
C PRO A 44 18.23 4.18 -13.30
N GLU A 45 18.98 5.17 -13.80
CA GLU A 45 20.31 5.55 -13.33
C GLU A 45 20.33 6.11 -11.89
N ALA A 46 19.17 6.24 -11.25
CA ALA A 46 19.01 6.73 -9.89
C ALA A 46 19.63 5.74 -8.87
N GLY A 47 20.81 6.06 -8.35
CA GLY A 47 21.45 5.31 -7.26
C GLY A 47 20.82 5.51 -5.87
N VAL A 48 19.63 6.12 -5.80
CA VAL A 48 18.90 6.42 -4.57
C VAL A 48 17.54 5.73 -4.65
N HIS A 49 17.23 4.92 -3.64
CA HIS A 49 16.01 4.11 -3.57
C HIS A 49 15.22 4.46 -2.31
N PRO A 50 13.88 4.36 -2.32
CA PRO A 50 13.08 4.53 -1.12
C PRO A 50 13.47 3.50 -0.07
N GLY A 51 13.57 3.94 1.18
CA GLY A 51 13.63 3.06 2.32
C GLY A 51 12.32 2.32 2.57
N PHE A 52 12.41 1.23 3.34
CA PHE A 52 11.28 0.36 3.62
C PHE A 52 11.36 -0.20 5.04
N LEU A 53 10.29 -0.04 5.81
CA LEU A 53 10.16 -0.60 7.14
C LEU A 53 9.11 -1.72 7.13
N LEU A 54 9.51 -2.90 7.64
CA LEU A 54 8.59 -4.01 7.94
C LEU A 54 8.45 -4.15 9.45
N VAL A 55 7.19 -4.23 9.91
CA VAL A 55 6.87 -4.49 11.30
C VAL A 55 6.05 -5.78 11.38
N GLY A 56 6.63 -6.80 12.02
CA GLY A 56 5.95 -8.04 12.36
C GLY A 56 5.53 -8.01 13.84
N LEU A 57 4.27 -8.34 14.10
CA LEU A 57 3.75 -8.50 15.47
C LEU A 57 3.24 -9.93 15.60
N ASP A 58 3.77 -10.68 16.57
CA ASP A 58 3.19 -11.95 16.99
C ASP A 58 2.14 -11.66 18.08
N PRO A 59 0.84 -11.78 17.78
CA PRO A 59 -0.18 -11.48 18.76
C PRO A 59 -0.44 -12.65 19.72
N GLY A 60 0.10 -13.84 19.47
CA GLY A 60 -0.18 -15.05 20.26
C GLY A 60 0.11 -14.87 21.76
N PRO A 61 1.30 -14.36 22.13
CA PRO A 61 1.64 -14.07 23.53
C PRO A 61 0.83 -12.92 24.15
N LEU A 62 0.21 -12.07 23.33
CA LEU A 62 -0.50 -10.86 23.78
C LEU A 62 -1.99 -11.10 23.99
N SER A 63 -2.61 -11.96 23.17
CA SER A 63 -4.02 -12.27 23.26
C SER A 63 -4.37 -13.55 22.50
N ASP A 64 -4.97 -14.50 23.22
CA ASP A 64 -5.62 -15.70 22.69
C ASP A 64 -6.91 -15.41 21.90
N ARG A 65 -7.51 -14.23 22.09
CA ARG A 65 -8.80 -13.84 21.50
C ARG A 65 -8.68 -12.95 20.26
N ILE A 66 -7.47 -12.54 19.87
CA ILE A 66 -7.27 -11.57 18.78
C ILE A 66 -7.98 -11.97 17.48
N ALA A 67 -7.89 -13.24 17.07
CA ALA A 67 -8.52 -13.74 15.87
C ALA A 67 -10.05 -13.58 15.92
N GLN A 68 -10.67 -13.93 17.05
CA GLN A 68 -12.10 -13.79 17.28
C GLN A 68 -12.52 -12.31 17.21
N ARG A 69 -11.75 -11.42 17.84
CA ARG A 69 -12.03 -9.97 17.87
C ARG A 69 -11.93 -9.32 16.49
N VAL A 70 -10.98 -9.75 15.67
CA VAL A 70 -10.87 -9.29 14.27
C VAL A 70 -12.08 -9.73 13.44
N VAL A 71 -12.58 -10.95 13.63
CA VAL A 71 -13.81 -11.43 12.98
C VAL A 71 -15.03 -10.64 13.43
N GLU A 72 -15.17 -10.37 14.73
CA GLU A 72 -16.25 -9.53 15.27
C GLU A 72 -16.23 -8.12 14.68
N LEU A 73 -15.06 -7.48 14.63
CA LEU A 73 -14.89 -6.16 14.01
C LEU A 73 -15.35 -6.18 12.54
N GLY A 74 -15.00 -7.22 11.80
CA GLY A 74 -15.44 -7.37 10.41
C GLY A 74 -16.95 -7.41 10.28
N ARG A 75 -17.64 -8.18 11.13
CA ARG A 75 -19.10 -8.24 11.16
C ARG A 75 -19.73 -6.88 11.46
N TYR A 76 -19.19 -6.12 12.42
CA TYR A 76 -19.69 -4.78 12.72
C TYR A 76 -19.52 -3.81 11.55
N LEU A 77 -18.38 -3.86 10.86
CA LEU A 77 -18.14 -3.02 9.68
C LEU A 77 -19.11 -3.34 8.56
N GLU A 78 -19.34 -4.62 8.26
CA GLU A 78 -20.29 -5.07 7.24
C GLU A 78 -21.73 -4.69 7.60
N ALA A 79 -22.14 -4.88 8.87
CA ALA A 79 -23.45 -4.48 9.35
C ALA A 79 -23.69 -2.96 9.25
N ALA A 80 -22.64 -2.15 9.34
CA ALA A 80 -22.69 -0.71 9.13
C ALA A 80 -22.66 -0.29 7.64
N GLY A 81 -22.73 -1.25 6.71
CA GLY A 81 -22.63 -0.99 5.26
C GLY A 81 -21.21 -0.71 4.77
N GLY A 82 -20.21 -0.85 5.64
CA GLY A 82 -18.80 -0.79 5.31
C GLY A 82 -18.33 -2.04 4.58
N ARG A 83 -17.12 -1.98 4.03
CA ARG A 83 -16.46 -3.15 3.43
C ARG A 83 -15.13 -3.40 4.12
N LEU A 84 -14.81 -4.68 4.31
CA LEU A 84 -13.50 -5.08 4.82
C LEU A 84 -12.37 -4.61 3.87
N PRO A 85 -11.33 -3.94 4.39
CA PRO A 85 -10.14 -3.64 3.61
C PRO A 85 -9.54 -4.92 3.02
N GLY A 86 -9.26 -4.90 1.71
CA GLY A 86 -8.74 -6.07 0.98
C GLY A 86 -9.79 -6.99 0.35
N SER A 87 -11.06 -6.90 0.74
CA SER A 87 -12.16 -7.70 0.15
C SER A 87 -12.20 -7.64 -1.39
N ARG A 88 -12.12 -6.42 -1.96
CA ARG A 88 -12.06 -6.23 -3.42
C ARG A 88 -10.87 -6.95 -4.07
N ARG A 89 -9.69 -6.93 -3.43
CA ARG A 89 -8.50 -7.61 -3.95
C ARG A 89 -8.64 -9.13 -3.87
N ALA A 90 -9.24 -9.65 -2.79
CA ALA A 90 -9.52 -11.07 -2.65
C ALA A 90 -10.48 -11.58 -3.74
N TRP A 91 -11.56 -10.83 -4.00
CA TRP A 91 -12.49 -11.13 -5.09
C TRP A 91 -11.81 -11.08 -6.47
N ALA A 92 -11.08 -10.00 -6.76
CA ALA A 92 -10.37 -9.85 -8.04
C ALA A 92 -9.32 -10.95 -8.26
N ARG A 93 -8.63 -11.40 -7.19
CA ARG A 93 -7.72 -12.55 -7.26
C ARG A 93 -8.46 -13.84 -7.60
N ALA A 94 -9.60 -14.10 -6.95
CA ALA A 94 -10.37 -15.30 -7.21
C ALA A 94 -10.93 -15.33 -8.65
N GLU A 95 -11.34 -14.18 -9.17
CA GLU A 95 -11.75 -14.03 -10.57
C GLU A 95 -10.57 -14.26 -11.53
N ALA A 96 -9.43 -13.62 -11.28
CA ALA A 96 -8.23 -13.77 -12.11
C ALA A 96 -7.72 -15.22 -12.16
N LEU A 97 -7.83 -15.97 -11.06
CA LEU A 97 -7.47 -17.38 -11.02
C LEU A 97 -8.41 -18.27 -11.86
N ARG A 98 -9.68 -17.88 -12.03
CA ARG A 98 -10.65 -18.64 -12.84
C ARG A 98 -10.64 -18.24 -14.31
N ASN A 99 -10.54 -16.94 -14.57
CA ASN A 99 -10.80 -16.35 -15.88
C ASN A 99 -9.54 -15.78 -16.54
N GLY A 100 -8.38 -15.85 -15.86
CA GLY A 100 -7.15 -15.19 -16.29
C GLY A 100 -7.12 -13.70 -15.91
N ILE A 101 -5.94 -13.10 -16.05
CA ILE A 101 -5.73 -11.66 -15.81
C ILE A 101 -6.06 -10.90 -17.09
N GLN A 102 -6.94 -9.91 -16.99
CA GLN A 102 -7.23 -8.99 -18.09
C GLN A 102 -6.04 -8.04 -18.28
N VAL A 103 -5.45 -8.03 -19.46
CA VAL A 103 -4.30 -7.21 -19.82
C VAL A 103 -4.62 -6.45 -21.12
N PRO A 104 -4.37 -5.12 -21.20
CA PRO A 104 -4.52 -4.37 -22.44
C PRO A 104 -3.70 -5.00 -23.58
N ARG A 105 -4.26 -5.00 -24.80
CA ARG A 105 -3.64 -5.68 -25.95
C ARG A 105 -2.26 -5.12 -26.28
N GLU A 106 -2.08 -3.82 -26.11
CA GLU A 106 -0.83 -3.10 -26.36
C GLU A 106 0.26 -3.58 -25.38
N LEU A 107 -0.09 -3.71 -24.10
CA LEU A 107 0.80 -4.21 -23.06
C LEU A 107 1.14 -5.69 -23.29
N TRP A 108 0.16 -6.52 -23.65
CA TRP A 108 0.38 -7.92 -23.99
C TRP A 108 1.36 -8.06 -25.18
N GLY A 109 1.15 -7.26 -26.23
CA GLY A 109 2.05 -7.23 -27.38
C GLY A 109 3.47 -6.79 -27.02
N ALA A 110 3.65 -5.86 -26.07
CA ALA A 110 4.97 -5.46 -25.60
C ALA A 110 5.67 -6.55 -24.79
N LEU A 111 4.92 -7.27 -23.93
CA LEU A 111 5.46 -8.35 -23.12
C LEU A 111 5.83 -9.59 -23.95
N ALA A 112 5.00 -9.96 -24.93
CA ALA A 112 5.21 -11.14 -25.76
C ALA A 112 6.38 -11.02 -26.77
N ARG A 113 6.94 -9.82 -26.93
CA ARG A 113 8.12 -9.56 -27.78
C ARG A 113 9.45 -9.64 -27.03
N ARG A 114 9.41 -9.76 -25.71
CA ARG A 114 10.59 -10.01 -24.86
C ARG A 114 10.74 -11.51 -24.64
#